data_AF-A0A382S7P7-F1
#
_entry.id   AF-A0A382S7P7-F1
#
_cell.length_a   1.000
_cell.length_b   1.000
_cell.length_c   1.000
_cell.angle_alpha   90.00
_cell.angle_beta   90.00
_cell.angle_gamma   90.00
#
_symmetry.space_group_name_H-M   'P 1'
#
loop_
_entity.id
_entity.type
_entity.pdbx_description
1 polymer ?
#
loop_
_entity_poly.entity_id
_entity_poly.type
_entity_poly.pdbx_seq_one_letter_code
_entity_poly.pdbx_strand_id
1 'polypeptide(L)'
;AIREQVSESFDNILFDYFIPGGRILAGAGQKGLTLQNCFVLPAPDDSRGGIMDSVKEMAETHSRGGGVGLNLSSLRPRHSKVIGVNGSSSGAVSWGKMFNLSTGLIEQGGSRRGATMLMMDVWHPDIMEFITAKQQAGEFENSNMSVCITDDFMTALATDEDWDLIFPDTTDPEYDAFWDGDIRRWIDIGKEIVVHDTVKASAIWNSIITSAWASAEPGLHFIDRSNKMSNSWYFARLQATNPCGEQPLEAYGVCTLGALNLAKFVDEDRDVLWNKLRYVVRAAVRLLDNVIDANEYHFPEIDDNHRGNRRIGL
;
A
#
# COMPACT_ATOMS: atom_id res chain seq x y z
N ALA A 1 36.46 3.71 17.55
CA ALA A 1 36.10 5.14 17.62
C ALA A 1 34.68 5.39 17.08
N ILE A 2 34.45 5.83 15.83
CA ILE A 2 33.09 6.24 15.36
C ILE A 2 32.08 5.09 15.43
N ARG A 3 32.45 3.89 14.97
CA ARG A 3 31.56 2.71 15.01
C ARG A 3 31.13 2.35 16.43
N GLU A 4 32.05 2.38 17.39
CA GLU A 4 31.74 2.12 18.81
C GLU A 4 30.80 3.17 19.35
N GLN A 5 31.06 4.45 19.09
CA GLN A 5 30.20 5.54 19.54
C GLN A 5 28.76 5.40 19.00
N VAL A 6 28.61 5.04 17.72
CA VAL A 6 27.29 4.79 17.13
C VAL A 6 26.62 3.57 17.75
N SER A 7 27.37 2.47 17.94
CA SER A 7 26.86 1.26 18.59
C SER A 7 26.37 1.55 20.01
N GLU A 8 27.17 2.25 20.80
CA GLU A 8 26.83 2.65 22.17
C GLU A 8 25.58 3.55 22.17
N SER A 9 25.44 4.44 21.17
CA SER A 9 24.22 5.26 21.04
C SER A 9 22.97 4.42 20.80
N PHE A 10 23.08 3.28 20.12
CA PHE A 10 21.97 2.35 19.91
C PHE A 10 21.66 1.57 21.19
N ASP A 11 22.68 1.03 21.84
CA ASP A 11 22.54 0.30 23.11
C ASP A 11 21.85 1.14 24.19
N ASN A 12 22.14 2.45 24.22
CA ASN A 12 21.55 3.41 25.15
C ASN A 12 20.04 3.65 24.94
N ILE A 13 19.49 3.37 23.76
CA ILE A 13 18.09 3.67 23.43
C ILE A 13 17.23 2.43 23.26
N LEU A 14 17.82 1.31 22.87
CA LEU A 14 17.11 0.09 22.51
C LEU A 14 16.34 -0.47 23.70
N PHE A 15 15.12 -0.93 23.43
CA PHE A 15 14.20 -1.60 24.35
C PHE A 15 13.59 -0.75 25.46
N ASP A 16 14.26 0.32 25.91
CA ASP A 16 13.69 1.23 26.92
C ASP A 16 13.02 2.47 26.29
N TYR A 17 13.67 3.10 25.33
CA TYR A 17 13.19 4.33 24.66
C TYR A 17 12.70 4.09 23.23
N PHE A 18 13.30 3.12 22.54
CA PHE A 18 13.03 2.81 21.14
C PHE A 18 12.91 1.30 20.92
N ILE A 19 11.85 0.89 20.22
CA ILE A 19 11.59 -0.49 19.82
C ILE A 19 11.69 -0.58 18.29
N PRO A 20 12.68 -1.31 17.73
CA PRO A 20 12.71 -1.59 16.30
C PRO A 20 11.46 -2.37 15.86
N GLY A 21 11.07 -2.23 14.60
CA GLY A 21 9.97 -2.98 14.01
C GLY A 21 10.16 -4.48 14.22
N GLY A 22 9.05 -5.20 14.41
CA GLY A 22 9.09 -6.63 14.72
C GLY A 22 9.88 -7.47 13.70
N ARG A 23 9.94 -7.05 12.44
CA ARG A 23 10.75 -7.71 11.40
C ARG A 23 12.25 -7.52 11.59
N ILE A 24 12.69 -6.35 12.05
CA ILE A 24 14.07 -6.11 12.45
C ILE A 24 14.43 -7.03 13.61
N LEU A 25 13.58 -7.11 14.64
CA LEU A 25 13.81 -7.97 15.81
C LEU A 25 13.86 -9.46 15.46
N ALA A 26 12.99 -9.92 14.56
CA ALA A 26 12.92 -11.33 14.17
C ALA A 26 13.99 -11.72 13.13
N GLY A 27 14.41 -10.77 12.27
CA GLY A 27 15.30 -11.04 11.14
C GLY A 27 16.76 -10.70 11.38
N ALA A 28 17.09 -9.77 12.30
CA ALA A 28 18.47 -9.36 12.52
C ALA A 28 19.34 -10.56 12.96
N GLY A 29 20.39 -10.84 12.20
CA GLY A 29 21.28 -11.99 12.44
C GLY A 29 20.74 -13.34 11.94
N GLN A 30 19.56 -13.38 11.32
CA GLN A 30 18.98 -14.56 10.67
C GLN A 30 19.12 -14.46 9.14
N LYS A 31 19.11 -15.60 8.44
CA LYS A 31 19.13 -15.64 6.98
C LYS A 31 17.74 -15.88 6.41
N GLY A 32 17.46 -15.32 5.23
CA GLY A 32 16.25 -15.60 4.46
C GLY A 32 14.99 -14.87 4.94
N LEU A 33 15.09 -13.98 5.93
CA LEU A 33 14.01 -13.12 6.38
C LEU A 33 14.33 -11.67 6.07
N THR A 34 13.32 -10.90 5.71
CA THR A 34 13.50 -9.45 5.56
C THR A 34 13.46 -8.75 6.92
N LEU A 35 14.25 -7.67 7.03
CA LEU A 35 14.21 -6.72 8.14
C LEU A 35 13.09 -5.68 7.97
N GLN A 36 12.47 -5.63 6.78
CA GLN A 36 11.46 -4.65 6.43
C GLN A 36 10.07 -5.17 6.76
N ASN A 37 9.21 -4.30 7.28
CA ASN A 37 7.90 -4.71 7.79
C ASN A 37 6.90 -4.97 6.66
N CYS A 38 6.84 -4.06 5.70
CA CYS A 38 5.85 -4.06 4.65
C CYS A 38 6.40 -3.45 3.35
N PHE A 39 5.70 -3.73 2.26
CA PHE A 39 6.04 -3.34 0.90
C PHE A 39 4.78 -2.88 0.17
N VAL A 40 4.92 -2.01 -0.81
CA VAL A 40 3.88 -1.76 -1.81
C VAL A 40 4.39 -2.26 -3.15
N LEU A 41 3.68 -3.21 -3.74
CA LEU A 41 3.97 -3.72 -5.07
C LEU A 41 3.36 -2.80 -6.14
N PRO A 42 3.89 -2.78 -7.37
CA PRO A 42 3.24 -2.11 -8.49
C PRO A 42 1.78 -2.56 -8.65
N ALA A 43 0.93 -1.66 -9.14
CA ALA A 43 -0.36 -2.07 -9.65
C ALA A 43 -0.14 -3.15 -10.74
N PRO A 44 -0.89 -4.26 -10.71
CA PRO A 44 -0.68 -5.35 -11.65
C PRO A 44 -0.95 -4.91 -13.08
N ASP A 45 -0.13 -5.33 -14.04
CA ASP A 45 -0.46 -5.12 -15.45
C ASP A 45 -1.78 -5.81 -15.77
N ASP A 46 -2.60 -5.17 -16.61
CA ASP A 46 -3.94 -5.63 -16.99
C ASP A 46 -3.92 -6.82 -17.97
N SER A 47 -3.30 -7.91 -17.53
CA SER A 47 -3.17 -9.17 -18.25
C SER A 47 -3.10 -10.34 -17.27
N ARG A 48 -3.45 -11.54 -17.74
CA ARG A 48 -3.32 -12.76 -16.91
C ARG A 48 -1.88 -13.00 -16.45
N GLY A 49 -0.90 -12.66 -17.29
CA GLY A 49 0.52 -12.78 -16.95
C GLY A 49 0.90 -11.84 -15.83
N GLY A 50 0.64 -10.54 -16.01
CA GLY A 50 0.95 -9.50 -15.02
C GLY A 50 0.29 -9.71 -13.66
N ILE A 51 -0.96 -10.18 -13.64
CA ILE A 51 -1.63 -10.54 -12.38
C ILE A 51 -0.91 -11.71 -11.70
N MET A 52 -0.54 -12.76 -12.43
CA MET A 52 0.14 -13.93 -11.85
C MET A 52 1.56 -13.60 -11.40
N ASP A 53 2.27 -12.73 -12.13
CA ASP A 53 3.57 -12.22 -11.75
C ASP A 53 3.48 -11.39 -10.46
N SER A 54 2.45 -10.53 -10.33
CA SER A 54 2.19 -9.78 -9.09
C SER A 54 1.84 -10.70 -7.91
N VAL A 55 1.05 -11.76 -8.14
CA VAL A 55 0.76 -12.77 -7.11
C VAL A 55 2.03 -13.51 -6.69
N LYS A 56 2.92 -13.84 -7.64
CA LYS A 56 4.22 -14.47 -7.36
C LYS A 56 5.11 -13.55 -6.52
N GLU A 57 5.23 -12.27 -6.88
CA GLU A 57 6.02 -11.30 -6.10
C GLU A 57 5.47 -11.11 -4.69
N MET A 58 4.15 -11.03 -4.56
CA MET A 58 3.48 -10.96 -3.26
C MET A 58 3.77 -12.21 -2.43
N ALA A 59 3.69 -13.39 -3.04
CA ALA A 59 3.94 -14.66 -2.35
C ALA A 59 5.37 -14.77 -1.81
N GLU A 60 6.36 -14.38 -2.60
CA GLU A 60 7.76 -14.34 -2.18
C GLU A 60 8.00 -13.28 -1.08
N THR A 61 7.29 -12.16 -1.13
CA THR A 61 7.36 -11.12 -0.09
C THR A 61 6.78 -11.64 1.23
N HIS A 62 5.61 -12.26 1.20
CA HIS A 62 4.98 -12.86 2.37
C HIS A 62 5.85 -13.98 2.96
N SER A 63 6.44 -14.87 2.14
CA SER A 63 7.23 -16.00 2.66
C SER A 63 8.46 -15.55 3.48
N ARG A 64 8.98 -14.34 3.20
CA ARG A 64 10.09 -13.69 3.94
C ARG A 64 9.63 -12.84 5.12
N GLY A 65 8.32 -12.69 5.31
CA GLY A 65 7.70 -12.01 6.44
C GLY A 65 7.25 -10.57 6.17
N GLY A 66 7.35 -10.07 4.94
CA GLY A 66 6.84 -8.74 4.58
C GLY A 66 5.33 -8.76 4.39
N GLY A 67 4.62 -7.74 4.85
CA GLY A 67 3.25 -7.45 4.40
C GLY A 67 3.22 -6.72 3.05
N VAL A 68 2.12 -6.79 2.31
CA VAL A 68 2.02 -6.21 0.95
C VAL A 68 0.81 -5.29 0.79
N GLY A 69 1.00 -4.13 0.19
CA GLY A 69 -0.09 -3.33 -0.37
C GLY A 69 -0.07 -3.34 -1.89
N LEU A 70 -1.25 -3.33 -2.51
CA LEU A 70 -1.41 -3.15 -3.96
C LEU A 70 -2.73 -2.43 -4.28
N ASN A 71 -2.75 -1.76 -5.42
CA ASN A 71 -3.94 -1.12 -5.97
C ASN A 71 -4.45 -1.93 -7.17
N LEU A 72 -5.74 -2.28 -7.18
CA LEU A 72 -6.38 -3.09 -8.22
C LEU A 72 -6.93 -2.27 -9.39
N SER A 73 -6.90 -0.94 -9.31
CA SER A 73 -7.51 -0.04 -10.32
C SER A 73 -6.88 -0.14 -11.71
N SER A 74 -5.71 -0.77 -11.85
CA SER A 74 -5.12 -1.06 -13.16
C SER A 74 -5.88 -2.16 -13.91
N LEU A 75 -6.63 -3.02 -13.23
CA LEU A 75 -7.29 -4.16 -13.85
C LEU A 75 -8.63 -3.78 -14.46
N ARG A 76 -8.88 -4.21 -15.70
CA ARG A 76 -10.12 -3.85 -16.41
C ARG A 76 -11.38 -4.32 -15.68
N PRO A 77 -12.46 -3.52 -15.70
CA PRO A 77 -13.67 -3.81 -14.95
C PRO A 77 -14.43 -5.01 -15.52
N ARG A 78 -15.37 -5.52 -14.74
CA ARG A 78 -16.23 -6.63 -15.13
C ARG A 78 -16.93 -6.32 -16.46
N HIS A 79 -17.12 -7.35 -17.29
CA HIS A 79 -17.73 -7.23 -18.62
C HIS A 79 -16.90 -6.52 -19.70
N SER A 80 -15.71 -6.02 -19.36
CA SER A 80 -14.77 -5.51 -20.38
C SER A 80 -14.38 -6.59 -21.38
N LYS A 81 -14.28 -6.22 -22.65
CA LYS A 81 -13.93 -7.17 -23.72
C LYS A 81 -12.48 -7.61 -23.59
N VAL A 82 -12.22 -8.90 -23.82
CA VAL A 82 -10.87 -9.49 -23.88
C VAL A 82 -10.61 -9.93 -25.31
N ILE A 83 -10.00 -9.04 -26.09
CA ILE A 83 -9.88 -9.16 -27.55
C ILE A 83 -9.16 -10.46 -27.95
N GLY A 84 -8.03 -10.76 -27.31
CA GLY A 84 -7.17 -11.89 -27.71
C GLY A 84 -7.80 -13.28 -27.58
N VAL A 85 -8.84 -13.44 -26.76
CA VAL A 85 -9.56 -14.72 -26.58
C VAL A 85 -11.06 -14.62 -26.87
N ASN A 86 -11.50 -13.48 -27.43
CA ASN A 86 -12.91 -13.16 -27.67
C ASN A 86 -13.81 -13.42 -26.44
N GLY A 87 -13.33 -13.01 -25.27
CA GLY A 87 -13.97 -13.23 -23.98
C GLY A 87 -14.41 -11.94 -23.28
N SER A 88 -14.85 -12.09 -22.04
CA SER A 88 -15.26 -11.01 -21.14
C SER A 88 -14.47 -11.10 -19.85
N SER A 89 -14.03 -9.96 -19.31
CA SER A 89 -13.37 -9.88 -18.00
C SER A 89 -14.35 -10.24 -16.88
N SER A 90 -13.84 -10.93 -15.86
CA SER A 90 -14.53 -11.16 -14.58
C SER A 90 -14.47 -9.96 -13.64
N GLY A 91 -13.66 -8.94 -13.97
CA GLY A 91 -13.48 -7.72 -13.19
C GLY A 91 -12.31 -7.77 -12.21
N ALA A 92 -11.87 -6.58 -11.79
CA ALA A 92 -10.76 -6.34 -10.90
C ALA A 92 -10.97 -6.99 -9.53
N VAL A 93 -12.20 -6.91 -8.99
CA VAL A 93 -12.55 -7.51 -7.68
C VAL A 93 -12.44 -9.04 -7.74
N SER A 94 -12.90 -9.66 -8.83
CA SER A 94 -12.78 -11.11 -9.01
C SER A 94 -11.32 -11.56 -9.05
N TRP A 95 -10.44 -10.82 -9.73
CA TRP A 95 -9.00 -11.11 -9.74
C TRP A 95 -8.34 -10.82 -8.38
N GLY A 96 -8.84 -9.82 -7.65
CA GLY A 96 -8.49 -9.50 -6.27
C GLY A 96 -8.56 -10.72 -5.33
N LYS A 97 -9.50 -11.65 -5.58
CA LYS A 97 -9.63 -12.89 -4.79
C LYS A 97 -8.38 -13.77 -4.84
N MET A 98 -7.59 -13.72 -5.91
CA MET A 98 -6.34 -14.49 -5.98
C MET A 98 -5.30 -13.96 -5.00
N PHE A 99 -5.19 -12.63 -4.85
CA PHE A 99 -4.30 -12.01 -3.88
C PHE A 99 -4.75 -12.35 -2.45
N ASN A 100 -6.06 -12.28 -2.17
CA ASN A 100 -6.61 -12.72 -0.88
C ASN A 100 -6.31 -14.20 -0.59
N LEU A 101 -6.53 -15.10 -1.56
CA LEU A 101 -6.28 -16.53 -1.38
C LEU A 101 -4.79 -16.81 -1.14
N SER A 102 -3.92 -16.23 -1.97
CA SER A 102 -2.47 -16.38 -1.83
C SER A 102 -1.97 -15.91 -0.46
N THR A 103 -2.50 -14.80 0.05
CA THR A 103 -2.19 -14.30 1.39
C THR A 103 -2.52 -15.32 2.50
N GLY A 104 -3.66 -16.01 2.38
CA GLY A 104 -4.09 -17.03 3.34
C GLY A 104 -3.31 -18.35 3.26
N LEU A 105 -2.67 -18.64 2.12
CA LEU A 105 -1.90 -19.87 1.91
C LEU A 105 -0.47 -19.80 2.46
N ILE A 106 0.05 -18.59 2.71
CA ILE A 106 1.46 -18.37 3.06
C ILE A 106 1.59 -18.02 4.54
N GLU A 107 2.31 -18.87 5.26
CA GLU A 107 2.73 -18.60 6.63
C GLU A 107 4.09 -17.87 6.63
N GLN A 108 4.05 -16.56 6.92
CA GLN A 108 5.19 -15.69 7.14
C GLN A 108 6.13 -16.28 8.21
N GLY A 109 7.30 -16.76 7.78
CA GLY A 109 8.33 -17.31 8.68
C GLY A 109 7.85 -18.44 9.59
N GLY A 110 6.82 -19.21 9.16
CA GLY A 110 6.32 -20.40 9.87
C GLY A 110 5.53 -20.13 11.17
N SER A 111 5.03 -18.91 11.39
CA SER A 111 4.27 -18.59 12.62
C SER A 111 3.10 -17.63 12.48
N ARG A 112 3.02 -16.84 11.39
CA ARG A 112 1.94 -15.86 11.17
C ARG A 112 1.48 -15.88 9.72
N ARG A 113 0.23 -15.50 9.45
CA ARG A 113 -0.29 -15.39 8.08
C ARG A 113 0.23 -14.14 7.38
N GLY A 114 0.19 -14.16 6.05
CA GLY A 114 0.39 -12.98 5.21
C GLY A 114 -0.54 -11.83 5.62
N ALA A 115 -0.11 -10.60 5.36
CA ALA A 115 -0.97 -9.41 5.50
C ALA A 115 -0.98 -8.67 4.17
N THR A 116 -2.18 -8.34 3.70
CA THR A 116 -2.37 -7.69 2.40
C THR A 116 -3.35 -6.52 2.51
N MET A 117 -3.00 -5.38 1.93
CA MET A 117 -3.94 -4.28 1.63
C MET A 117 -4.29 -4.33 0.15
N LEU A 118 -5.58 -4.46 -0.16
CA LEU A 118 -6.11 -4.24 -1.50
C LEU A 118 -6.75 -2.86 -1.54
N MET A 119 -6.37 -2.05 -2.52
CA MET A 119 -6.96 -0.73 -2.73
C MET A 119 -7.64 -0.64 -4.08
N MET A 120 -8.63 0.25 -4.18
CA MET A 120 -9.28 0.60 -5.44
C MET A 120 -9.65 2.08 -5.42
N ASP A 121 -9.42 2.76 -6.53
CA ASP A 121 -9.75 4.16 -6.70
C ASP A 121 -11.23 4.36 -6.94
N VAL A 122 -11.76 5.45 -6.39
CA VAL A 122 -13.20 5.76 -6.38
C VAL A 122 -13.79 5.98 -7.78
N TRP A 123 -12.95 6.21 -8.80
CA TRP A 123 -13.35 6.34 -10.20
C TRP A 123 -13.56 4.99 -10.90
N HIS A 124 -13.08 3.88 -10.31
CA HIS A 124 -13.04 2.59 -10.99
C HIS A 124 -14.44 1.95 -11.14
N PRO A 125 -14.81 1.33 -12.28
CA PRO A 125 -16.17 0.85 -12.48
C PRO A 125 -16.61 -0.32 -11.59
N ASP A 126 -15.66 -1.11 -11.08
CA ASP A 126 -15.96 -2.16 -10.11
C ASP A 126 -16.06 -1.64 -8.65
N ILE A 127 -16.01 -0.32 -8.40
CA ILE A 127 -15.91 0.23 -7.03
C ILE A 127 -17.07 -0.18 -6.12
N MET A 128 -18.29 -0.28 -6.65
CA MET A 128 -19.46 -0.69 -5.86
C MET A 128 -19.38 -2.17 -5.42
N GLU A 129 -18.84 -3.03 -6.30
CA GLU A 129 -18.56 -4.43 -5.96
C GLU A 129 -17.44 -4.49 -4.91
N PHE A 130 -16.38 -3.70 -5.08
CA PHE A 130 -15.25 -3.65 -4.15
C PHE A 130 -15.67 -3.22 -2.74
N ILE A 131 -16.47 -2.16 -2.62
CA ILE A 131 -16.97 -1.63 -1.34
C ILE A 131 -17.76 -2.70 -0.59
N THR A 132 -18.63 -3.43 -1.28
CA THR A 132 -19.56 -4.38 -0.64
C THR A 132 -18.99 -5.79 -0.49
N ALA A 133 -17.80 -6.06 -1.04
CA ALA A 133 -17.23 -7.40 -1.15
C ALA A 133 -17.17 -8.18 0.19
N LYS A 134 -16.78 -7.51 1.28
CA LYS A 134 -16.65 -8.11 2.62
C LYS A 134 -17.96 -8.24 3.40
N GLN A 135 -19.07 -7.73 2.88
CA GLN A 135 -20.38 -7.98 3.51
C GLN A 135 -20.79 -9.45 3.36
N GLN A 136 -20.26 -10.12 2.34
CA GLN A 136 -20.44 -11.54 2.13
C GLN A 136 -19.43 -12.32 2.99
N ALA A 137 -19.92 -13.13 3.94
CA ALA A 137 -19.08 -14.00 4.73
C ALA A 137 -18.27 -14.97 3.84
N GLY A 138 -16.99 -15.16 4.16
CA GLY A 138 -16.05 -15.99 3.39
C GLY A 138 -15.30 -15.25 2.27
N GLU A 139 -15.68 -14.01 1.95
CA GLU A 139 -15.01 -13.21 0.92
C GLU A 139 -13.94 -12.31 1.57
N PHE A 140 -12.76 -12.25 0.94
CA PHE A 140 -11.65 -11.35 1.34
C PHE A 140 -11.17 -11.46 2.80
N GLU A 141 -11.26 -12.64 3.44
CA GLU A 141 -10.91 -12.85 4.85
C GLU A 141 -9.43 -12.62 5.22
N ASN A 142 -8.52 -12.65 4.24
CA ASN A 142 -7.07 -12.54 4.45
C ASN A 142 -6.48 -11.23 3.91
N SER A 143 -7.31 -10.26 3.52
CA SER A 143 -6.86 -8.96 3.02
C SER A 143 -7.64 -7.82 3.65
N ASN A 144 -7.00 -6.73 4.02
CA ASN A 144 -7.66 -5.45 4.29
C ASN A 144 -8.06 -4.79 2.98
N MET A 145 -9.11 -3.95 2.99
CA MET A 145 -9.60 -3.28 1.79
C MET A 145 -9.73 -1.78 2.03
N SER A 146 -9.32 -0.94 1.09
CA SER A 146 -9.49 0.51 1.23
C SER A 146 -9.83 1.20 -0.08
N VAL A 147 -10.71 2.18 -0.02
CA VAL A 147 -11.03 3.03 -1.17
C VAL A 147 -10.07 4.21 -1.21
N CYS A 148 -9.41 4.40 -2.36
CA CYS A 148 -8.62 5.57 -2.67
C CYS A 148 -9.56 6.72 -3.09
N ILE A 149 -9.73 7.68 -2.19
CA ILE A 149 -10.57 8.86 -2.34
C ILE A 149 -9.75 10.01 -2.90
N THR A 150 -10.28 10.65 -3.94
CA THR A 150 -9.69 11.79 -4.64
C THR A 150 -10.36 13.11 -4.23
N ASP A 151 -9.65 14.23 -4.43
CA ASP A 151 -10.13 15.57 -4.05
C ASP A 151 -11.32 16.03 -4.92
N ASP A 152 -11.37 15.62 -6.19
CA ASP A 152 -12.50 15.84 -7.11
C ASP A 152 -13.76 15.07 -6.67
N PHE A 153 -13.62 13.82 -6.24
CA PHE A 153 -14.73 13.04 -5.66
C PHE A 153 -15.29 13.72 -4.41
N MET A 154 -14.42 14.20 -3.52
CA MET A 154 -14.87 14.93 -2.33
C MET A 154 -15.58 16.25 -2.68
N THR A 155 -15.19 16.88 -3.77
CA THR A 155 -15.87 18.08 -4.29
C THR A 155 -17.26 17.73 -4.81
N ALA A 156 -17.37 16.68 -5.64
CA ALA A 156 -18.65 16.19 -6.15
C ALA A 156 -19.58 15.72 -5.01
N LEU A 157 -19.04 15.09 -3.97
CA LEU A 157 -19.80 14.67 -2.80
C LEU A 157 -20.37 15.86 -2.01
N ALA A 158 -19.63 16.96 -1.89
CA ALA A 158 -20.05 18.14 -1.14
C ALA A 158 -21.28 18.84 -1.77
N THR A 159 -21.46 18.69 -3.09
CA THR A 159 -22.57 19.26 -3.86
C THR A 159 -23.59 18.21 -4.34
N ASP A 160 -23.39 16.94 -3.97
CA ASP A 160 -24.17 15.77 -4.44
C ASP A 160 -24.29 15.69 -5.97
N GLU A 161 -23.17 15.97 -6.63
CA GLU A 161 -23.00 15.84 -8.08
C GLU A 161 -22.97 14.38 -8.52
N ASP A 162 -23.19 14.21 -9.82
CA ASP A 162 -22.99 12.93 -10.47
C ASP A 162 -21.49 12.62 -10.56
N TRP A 163 -21.15 11.34 -10.53
CA TRP A 163 -19.80 10.80 -10.53
C TRP A 163 -19.70 9.71 -11.59
N ASP A 164 -18.84 9.94 -12.57
CA ASP A 164 -18.61 9.00 -13.66
C ASP A 164 -17.64 7.90 -13.20
N LEU A 165 -18.06 6.66 -13.44
CA LEU A 165 -17.22 5.48 -13.30
C LEU A 165 -16.52 5.24 -14.62
N ILE A 166 -15.20 5.42 -14.64
CA ILE A 166 -14.41 5.54 -15.87
C ILE A 166 -13.30 4.51 -15.93
N PHE A 167 -12.92 4.12 -17.13
CA PHE A 167 -11.75 3.27 -17.38
C PHE A 167 -11.12 3.64 -18.72
N PRO A 168 -9.82 3.40 -18.97
CA PRO A 168 -9.24 3.59 -20.29
C PRO A 168 -9.99 2.83 -21.39
N ASP A 169 -9.97 3.38 -22.61
CA ASP A 169 -10.35 2.59 -23.79
C ASP A 169 -9.30 1.50 -24.05
N THR A 170 -9.62 0.27 -23.62
CA THR A 170 -8.76 -0.92 -23.81
C THR A 170 -8.55 -1.32 -25.27
N THR A 171 -9.19 -0.64 -26.23
CA THR A 171 -8.96 -0.84 -27.67
C THR A 171 -7.91 0.11 -28.26
N ASP A 172 -7.41 1.08 -27.47
CA ASP A 172 -6.32 1.96 -27.87
C ASP A 172 -5.06 1.11 -28.19
N PRO A 173 -4.41 1.32 -29.35
CA PRO A 173 -3.26 0.50 -29.75
C PRO A 173 -2.03 0.68 -28.85
N GLU A 174 -1.98 1.74 -28.04
CA GLU A 174 -0.91 2.03 -27.10
C GLU A 174 -1.34 1.78 -25.64
N TYR A 175 -2.50 1.13 -25.41
CA TYR A 175 -2.99 0.77 -24.07
C TYR A 175 -1.95 -0.02 -23.27
N ASP A 176 -1.47 -1.14 -23.81
CA ASP A 176 -0.48 -1.99 -23.14
C ASP A 176 0.87 -1.28 -22.92
N ALA A 177 1.15 -0.18 -23.64
CA ALA A 177 2.41 0.56 -23.55
C ALA A 177 2.37 1.68 -22.49
N PHE A 178 1.20 2.27 -22.24
CA PHE A 178 1.08 3.46 -21.39
C PHE A 178 0.19 3.29 -20.16
N TRP A 179 -0.66 2.27 -20.12
CA TRP A 179 -1.53 2.05 -18.97
C TRP A 179 -0.76 1.47 -17.78
N ASP A 180 -0.72 2.22 -16.69
CA ASP A 180 0.01 1.88 -15.45
C ASP A 180 -0.88 1.94 -14.20
N GLY A 181 -2.20 2.03 -14.37
CA GLY A 181 -3.16 2.22 -13.27
C GLY A 181 -3.31 3.67 -12.82
N ASP A 182 -2.71 4.66 -13.51
CA ASP A 182 -2.98 6.08 -13.31
C ASP A 182 -3.95 6.65 -14.34
N ILE A 183 -5.23 6.77 -13.97
CA ILE A 183 -6.23 7.37 -14.85
C ILE A 183 -5.92 8.83 -15.21
N ARG A 184 -5.29 9.58 -14.30
CA ARG A 184 -4.98 10.99 -14.54
C ARG A 184 -3.84 11.13 -15.53
N ARG A 185 -2.78 10.33 -15.36
CA ARG A 185 -1.69 10.28 -16.33
C ARG A 185 -2.20 9.88 -17.72
N TRP A 186 -3.09 8.90 -17.79
CA TRP A 186 -3.72 8.46 -19.04
C TRP A 186 -4.46 9.62 -19.73
N ILE A 187 -5.26 10.37 -18.99
CA ILE A 187 -5.95 11.58 -19.50
C ILE A 187 -4.95 12.67 -19.90
N ASP A 188 -3.91 12.92 -19.09
CA ASP A 188 -2.92 13.97 -19.32
C ASP A 188 -2.10 13.76 -20.60
N ILE A 189 -1.87 12.49 -20.99
CA ILE A 189 -1.22 12.16 -22.28
C ILE A 189 -2.20 12.17 -23.46
N GLY A 190 -3.45 12.63 -23.25
CA GLY A 190 -4.45 12.83 -24.28
C GLY A 190 -5.13 11.55 -24.76
N LYS A 191 -5.16 10.50 -23.92
CA LYS A 191 -5.80 9.23 -24.24
C LYS A 191 -7.27 9.22 -23.85
N GLU A 192 -8.05 8.43 -24.59
CA GLU A 192 -9.50 8.33 -24.43
C GLU A 192 -9.89 7.44 -23.26
N ILE A 193 -11.01 7.78 -22.61
CA ILE A 193 -11.63 7.01 -21.54
C ILE A 193 -13.03 6.55 -21.97
N VAL A 194 -13.50 5.49 -21.33
CA VAL A 194 -14.87 4.97 -21.45
C VAL A 194 -15.57 5.23 -20.13
N VAL A 195 -16.70 5.93 -20.18
CA VAL A 195 -17.64 6.03 -19.06
C VAL A 195 -18.48 4.75 -19.05
N HIS A 196 -18.35 3.96 -18.00
CA HIS A 196 -19.08 2.70 -17.83
C HIS A 196 -20.44 2.89 -17.19
N ASP A 197 -20.54 3.83 -16.23
CA ASP A 197 -21.77 4.19 -15.54
C ASP A 197 -21.62 5.58 -14.91
N THR A 198 -22.73 6.20 -14.54
CA THR A 198 -22.76 7.49 -13.84
C THR A 198 -23.68 7.35 -12.63
N VAL A 199 -23.14 7.60 -11.44
CA VAL A 199 -23.86 7.44 -10.16
C VAL A 199 -23.76 8.72 -9.33
N LYS A 200 -24.64 8.90 -8.34
CA LYS A 200 -24.46 10.00 -7.39
C LYS A 200 -23.21 9.78 -6.54
N ALA A 201 -22.41 10.81 -6.32
CA ALA A 201 -21.27 10.74 -5.41
C ALA A 201 -21.70 10.29 -4.00
N SER A 202 -22.88 10.76 -3.53
CA SER A 202 -23.47 10.30 -2.27
C SER A 202 -23.85 8.82 -2.25
N ALA A 203 -24.16 8.20 -3.40
CA ALA A 203 -24.47 6.78 -3.46
C ALA A 203 -23.24 5.92 -3.14
N ILE A 204 -22.08 6.27 -3.72
CA ILE A 204 -20.81 5.61 -3.40
C ILE A 204 -20.46 5.83 -1.92
N TRP A 205 -20.54 7.08 -1.45
CA TRP A 205 -20.22 7.42 -0.06
C TRP A 205 -21.12 6.70 0.97
N ASN A 206 -22.43 6.65 0.72
CA ASN A 206 -23.37 5.93 1.57
C ASN A 206 -23.09 4.42 1.56
N SER A 207 -22.66 3.85 0.44
CA SER A 207 -22.27 2.44 0.35
C SER A 207 -21.01 2.16 1.20
N ILE A 208 -20.00 3.04 1.14
CA ILE A 208 -18.80 2.98 2.00
C ILE A 208 -19.20 2.98 3.48
N ILE A 209 -20.02 3.94 3.91
CA ILE A 209 -20.47 4.04 5.32
C ILE A 209 -21.22 2.78 5.74
N THR A 210 -22.18 2.33 4.92
CA THR A 210 -23.01 1.16 5.23
C THR A 210 -22.16 -0.09 5.32
N SER A 211 -21.20 -0.26 4.41
CA SER A 211 -20.29 -1.41 4.44
C SER A 211 -19.36 -1.36 5.65
N ALA A 212 -18.74 -0.21 5.92
CA ALA A 212 -17.86 -0.04 7.06
C ALA A 212 -18.60 -0.30 8.39
N TRP A 213 -19.89 0.06 8.48
CA TRP A 213 -20.72 -0.30 9.63
C TRP A 213 -21.00 -1.80 9.73
N ALA A 214 -21.21 -2.47 8.60
CA ALA A 214 -21.56 -3.89 8.54
C ALA A 214 -20.37 -4.84 8.75
N SER A 215 -19.18 -4.49 8.25
CA SER A 215 -18.02 -5.39 8.19
C SER A 215 -16.69 -4.75 8.65
N ALA A 216 -16.72 -3.53 9.18
CA ALA A 216 -15.54 -2.71 9.51
C ALA A 216 -14.68 -2.32 8.29
N GLU A 217 -15.18 -2.55 7.06
CA GLU A 217 -14.46 -2.38 5.80
C GLU A 217 -15.41 -1.87 4.68
N PRO A 218 -14.91 -1.14 3.68
CA PRO A 218 -13.50 -0.79 3.46
C PRO A 218 -13.05 0.41 4.32
N GLY A 219 -11.75 0.49 4.56
CA GLY A 219 -11.08 1.72 4.98
C GLY A 219 -11.11 2.82 3.91
N LEU A 220 -10.63 4.01 4.27
CA LEU A 220 -10.51 5.16 3.36
C LEU A 220 -9.09 5.68 3.33
N HIS A 221 -8.61 6.00 2.13
CA HIS A 221 -7.32 6.64 1.95
C HIS A 221 -7.44 7.83 0.99
N PHE A 222 -7.10 9.03 1.45
CA PHE A 222 -7.12 10.24 0.62
C PHE A 222 -5.86 10.33 -0.24
N ILE A 223 -5.85 9.64 -1.39
CA ILE A 223 -4.65 9.39 -2.19
C ILE A 223 -4.04 10.68 -2.77
N ASP A 224 -4.88 11.64 -3.15
CA ASP A 224 -4.43 12.94 -3.67
C ASP A 224 -3.68 13.74 -2.62
N ARG A 225 -4.21 13.74 -1.39
CA ARG A 225 -3.58 14.42 -0.26
C ARG A 225 -2.25 13.78 0.08
N SER A 226 -2.18 12.45 0.11
CA SER A 226 -0.94 11.70 0.33
C SER A 226 0.12 12.06 -0.71
N ASN A 227 -0.24 12.07 -2.00
CA ASN A 227 0.68 12.43 -3.07
C ASN A 227 1.13 13.89 -2.99
N LYS A 228 0.20 14.84 -2.76
CA LYS A 228 0.50 16.27 -2.67
C LYS A 228 1.38 16.63 -1.48
N MET A 229 1.21 15.95 -0.35
CA MET A 229 1.94 16.23 0.90
C MET A 229 3.22 15.39 1.03
N SER A 230 3.43 14.40 0.16
CA SER A 230 4.64 13.59 0.18
C SER A 230 5.86 14.45 -0.10
N ASN A 231 6.95 14.26 0.64
CA ASN A 231 8.25 14.83 0.27
C ASN A 231 8.80 14.26 -1.07
N SER A 232 8.23 13.16 -1.55
CA SER A 232 8.58 12.50 -2.81
C SER A 232 7.72 12.90 -4.01
N TRP A 233 6.79 13.84 -3.84
CA TRP A 233 5.75 14.18 -4.83
C TRP A 233 6.28 14.44 -6.25
N TYR A 234 7.51 14.93 -6.39
CA TYR A 234 8.11 15.33 -7.67
C TYR A 234 8.79 14.18 -8.42
N PHE A 235 8.98 13.01 -7.80
CA PHE A 235 9.69 11.88 -8.42
C PHE A 235 9.04 10.52 -8.18
N ALA A 236 8.16 10.39 -7.20
CA ALA A 236 7.51 9.12 -6.88
C ALA A 236 6.03 9.34 -6.56
N ARG A 237 5.17 8.75 -7.40
CA ARG A 237 3.72 8.65 -7.18
C ARG A 237 3.45 7.56 -6.16
N LEU A 238 2.71 7.90 -5.11
CA LEU A 238 2.19 6.95 -4.13
C LEU A 238 0.91 6.34 -4.70
N GLN A 239 0.86 5.01 -4.83
CA GLN A 239 -0.25 4.31 -5.48
C GLN A 239 -1.12 3.50 -4.51
N ALA A 240 -0.54 3.13 -3.37
CA ALA A 240 -1.21 2.36 -2.33
C ALA A 240 -0.55 2.63 -0.96
N THR A 241 -1.09 2.02 0.08
CA THR A 241 -0.49 1.96 1.41
C THR A 241 -0.02 0.56 1.74
N ASN A 242 0.85 0.44 2.72
CA ASN A 242 1.10 -0.84 3.38
C ASN A 242 -0.16 -1.41 4.08
N PRO A 243 -0.15 -2.68 4.55
CA PRO A 243 -1.29 -3.34 5.22
C PRO A 243 -1.95 -2.59 6.37
N CYS A 244 -1.20 -1.73 7.06
CA CYS A 244 -1.65 -1.01 8.25
C CYS A 244 -2.13 0.43 7.93
N GLY A 245 -1.94 0.92 6.70
CA GLY A 245 -2.46 2.20 6.22
C GLY A 245 -1.67 3.45 6.61
N GLU A 246 -0.60 3.32 7.41
CA GLU A 246 0.19 4.44 7.92
C GLU A 246 1.24 4.97 6.94
N GLN A 247 1.68 4.14 5.98
CA GLN A 247 2.66 4.54 4.97
C GLN A 247 2.07 4.44 3.56
N PRO A 248 1.68 5.58 2.94
CA PRO A 248 1.48 5.62 1.51
C PRO A 248 2.84 5.53 0.80
N LEU A 249 2.94 4.62 -0.16
CA LEU A 249 4.19 4.26 -0.82
C LEU A 249 4.00 4.16 -2.33
N GLU A 250 5.08 4.43 -3.04
CA GLU A 250 5.24 4.18 -4.46
C GLU A 250 5.40 2.68 -4.78
N ALA A 251 5.46 2.34 -6.07
CA ALA A 251 5.83 1.01 -6.52
C ALA A 251 7.19 0.60 -5.96
N TYR A 252 7.25 -0.61 -5.42
CA TYR A 252 8.41 -1.18 -4.74
C TYR A 252 8.86 -0.42 -3.48
N GLY A 253 8.02 0.48 -2.96
CA GLY A 253 8.28 1.20 -1.72
C GLY A 253 8.23 0.28 -0.50
N VAL A 254 8.96 0.66 0.55
CA VAL A 254 9.25 -0.20 1.71
C VAL A 254 9.05 0.52 3.04
N CYS A 255 8.59 -0.21 4.06
CA CYS A 255 8.46 0.26 5.43
C CYS A 255 9.60 -0.24 6.33
N THR A 256 10.59 0.61 6.62
CA THR A 256 11.56 0.38 7.72
C THR A 256 11.05 1.04 8.98
N LEU A 257 10.48 0.25 9.90
CA LEU A 257 9.73 0.79 11.03
C LEU A 257 10.47 0.67 12.36
N GLY A 258 10.19 1.61 13.25
CA GLY A 258 10.44 1.51 14.68
C GLY A 258 9.49 2.43 15.44
N ALA A 259 9.46 2.34 16.76
CA ALA A 259 8.55 3.12 17.59
C ALA A 259 9.25 3.65 18.84
N LEU A 260 8.90 4.89 19.22
CA LEU A 260 9.38 5.52 20.45
C LEU A 260 8.41 5.30 21.61
N ASN A 261 8.94 4.96 22.78
CA ASN A 261 8.17 4.92 24.02
C ASN A 261 7.99 6.33 24.60
N LEU A 262 6.94 7.04 24.16
CA LEU A 262 6.70 8.43 24.56
C LEU A 262 6.55 8.63 26.08
N ALA A 263 6.12 7.60 26.82
CA ALA A 263 5.99 7.66 28.28
C ALA A 263 7.34 7.89 29.01
N LYS A 264 8.46 7.65 28.35
CA LYS A 264 9.82 7.84 28.89
C LYS A 264 10.35 9.27 28.75
N PHE A 265 9.57 10.17 28.15
CA PHE A 265 9.97 11.54 27.83
C PHE A 265 9.14 12.58 28.58
N VAL A 266 8.65 12.23 29.76
CA VAL A 266 7.93 13.14 30.65
C VAL A 266 8.72 13.26 31.94
N ASP A 267 8.94 14.49 32.41
CA ASP A 267 9.58 14.76 33.70
C ASP A 267 8.57 14.80 34.86
N GLU A 268 9.06 15.09 36.07
CA GLU A 268 8.24 15.15 37.28
C GLU A 268 7.19 16.28 37.25
N ASP A 269 7.47 17.35 36.50
CA ASP A 269 6.59 18.51 36.31
C ASP A 269 5.56 18.26 35.19
N ARG A 270 5.58 17.08 34.57
CA ARG A 270 4.75 16.67 33.43
C ARG A 270 5.09 17.39 32.13
N ASP A 271 6.28 17.97 32.04
CA ASP A 271 6.81 18.57 30.82
C ASP A 271 7.57 17.54 29.98
N VAL A 272 7.68 17.83 28.68
CA VAL A 272 8.37 16.95 27.73
C VAL A 272 9.89 17.13 27.86
N LEU A 273 10.60 16.01 28.01
CA LEU A 273 12.07 15.94 28.01
C LEU A 273 12.66 16.13 26.61
N TRP A 274 12.50 17.32 26.03
CA TRP A 274 12.83 17.62 24.62
C TRP A 274 14.27 17.28 24.21
N ASN A 275 15.25 17.53 25.08
CA ASN A 275 16.65 17.23 24.77
C ASN A 275 16.90 15.72 24.70
N LYS A 276 16.26 14.95 25.57
CA LYS A 276 16.35 13.48 25.58
C LYS A 276 15.60 12.90 24.40
N LEU A 277 14.39 13.39 24.10
CA LEU A 277 13.63 12.99 22.93
C LEU A 277 14.42 13.25 21.64
N ARG A 278 15.04 14.44 21.51
CA ARG A 278 15.91 14.77 20.37
C ARG A 278 17.09 13.81 20.21
N TYR A 279 17.74 13.44 21.32
CA TYR A 279 18.84 12.47 21.30
C TYR A 279 18.35 11.09 20.80
N VAL A 280 17.26 10.58 21.39
CA VAL A 280 16.73 9.26 21.03
C VAL A 280 16.25 9.23 19.58
N VAL A 281 15.50 10.25 19.13
CA VAL A 281 15.03 10.35 17.73
C VAL A 281 16.20 10.28 16.76
N ARG A 282 17.30 11.01 17.01
CA ARG A 282 18.47 11.00 16.12
C ARG A 282 19.15 9.63 16.05
N ALA A 283 19.30 8.97 17.20
CA ALA A 283 19.87 7.63 17.25
C ALA A 283 18.95 6.58 16.59
N ALA A 284 17.64 6.67 16.80
CA ALA A 284 16.65 5.79 16.17
C ALA A 284 16.60 5.96 14.64
N VAL A 285 16.60 7.21 14.14
CA VAL A 285 16.71 7.50 12.70
C VAL A 285 17.97 6.88 12.12
N ARG A 286 19.12 7.03 12.78
CA ARG A 286 20.37 6.42 12.30
C ARG A 286 20.35 4.89 12.33
N LEU A 287 19.68 4.30 13.33
CA LEU A 287 19.51 2.85 13.42
C LEU A 287 18.66 2.34 12.26
N LEU A 288 17.50 2.95 12.02
CA LEU A 288 16.61 2.58 10.91
C LEU A 288 17.30 2.78 9.55
N ASP A 289 18.06 3.86 9.38
CA ASP A 289 18.87 4.11 8.17
C ASP A 289 19.90 2.99 7.94
N ASN A 290 20.60 2.53 8.99
CA ASN A 290 21.52 1.40 8.89
C ASN A 290 20.80 0.06 8.56
N VAL A 291 19.54 -0.10 8.96
CA VAL A 291 18.74 -1.30 8.66
C VAL A 291 18.48 -1.43 7.16
N ILE A 292 18.31 -0.30 6.45
CA ILE A 292 18.20 -0.28 4.99
C ILE A 292 19.44 -0.94 4.39
N ASP A 293 20.63 -0.57 4.88
CA ASP A 293 21.86 -1.13 4.33
C ASP A 293 22.08 -2.60 4.70
N ALA A 294 21.66 -2.99 5.91
CA ALA A 294 21.82 -4.34 6.44
C ALA A 294 20.79 -5.35 5.87
N ASN A 295 19.69 -4.88 5.28
CA ASN A 295 18.66 -5.75 4.75
C ASN A 295 19.14 -6.45 3.46
N GLU A 296 18.89 -7.76 3.38
CA GLU A 296 19.02 -8.52 2.14
C GLU A 296 17.72 -8.41 1.33
N TYR A 297 17.75 -7.65 0.24
CA TYR A 297 16.61 -7.48 -0.65
C TYR A 297 16.52 -8.65 -1.63
N HIS A 298 15.29 -9.12 -1.87
CA HIS A 298 15.06 -10.24 -2.77
C HIS A 298 14.83 -9.79 -4.22
N PHE A 299 14.13 -8.66 -4.39
CA PHE A 299 13.82 -8.06 -5.68
C PHE A 299 14.75 -6.87 -5.91
N PRO A 300 15.52 -6.84 -7.02
CA PRO A 300 16.41 -5.72 -7.35
C PRO A 300 15.69 -4.37 -7.39
N GLU A 301 14.45 -4.33 -7.87
CA GLU A 301 13.62 -3.13 -7.97
C GLU A 301 13.34 -2.52 -6.60
N ILE A 302 13.13 -3.37 -5.59
CA ILE A 302 12.95 -2.94 -4.19
C ILE A 302 14.28 -2.44 -3.61
N ASP A 303 15.39 -3.10 -3.92
CA ASP A 303 16.72 -2.69 -3.47
C ASP A 303 17.09 -1.30 -4.01
N ASP A 304 16.93 -1.12 -5.32
CA ASP A 304 17.21 0.13 -6.03
C ASP A 304 16.32 1.26 -5.51
N ASN A 305 15.01 1.02 -5.35
CA ASN A 305 14.07 1.99 -4.81
C ASN A 305 14.46 2.41 -3.37
N HIS A 306 14.63 1.43 -2.48
CA HIS A 306 14.78 1.71 -1.05
C HIS A 306 16.14 2.29 -0.71
N ARG A 307 17.22 1.82 -1.35
CA ARG A 307 18.55 2.44 -1.20
C ARG A 307 18.62 3.81 -1.85
N GLY A 308 17.83 4.06 -2.90
CA GLY A 308 17.74 5.36 -3.56
C GLY A 308 17.02 6.43 -2.73
N ASN A 309 15.90 6.08 -2.09
CA ASN A 309 15.08 7.04 -1.32
C ASN A 309 15.35 7.04 0.19
N ARG A 310 15.92 5.97 0.74
CA ARG A 310 16.21 5.72 2.16
C ARG A 310 15.04 6.00 3.11
N ARG A 311 13.81 5.65 2.70
CA ARG A 311 12.60 5.90 3.49
C ARG A 311 12.59 5.06 4.78
N ILE A 312 12.18 5.68 5.88
CA ILE A 312 11.97 5.07 7.20
C ILE A 312 10.65 5.55 7.83
N GLY A 313 10.14 4.83 8.83
CA GLY A 313 9.02 5.23 9.68
C GLY A 313 9.37 5.09 11.17
N LEU A 314 9.26 6.17 11.93
CA LEU A 314 9.56 6.24 13.37
C LEU A 314 8.35 6.73 14.16
#